data_AF-A0A4U0TZY4-F1
#
_entry.id   AF-A0A4U0TZY4-F1
#
_cell.length_a   1.000
_cell.length_b   1.000
_cell.length_c   1.000
_cell.angle_alpha   90.00
_cell.angle_beta   90.00
_cell.angle_gamma   90.00
#
_symmetry.space_group_name_H-M   'P 1'
#
loop_
_entity.id
_entity.type
_entity.pdbx_description
1 polymer ?
#
loop_
_entity_poly.entity_id
_entity_poly.type
_entity_poly.pdbx_seq_one_letter_code
_entity_poly.pdbx_strand_id
1 'polypeptide(L)'
;MAQPGPVLDLDNERTVLGKVGTSWPIIIDANDVLNNAPALCSRLCREFGIDENGIQYTWQPLLEKERHNDPVKAHFGQSILGSSGIKAAIETNIDLDAEEASWCKEFDETVAGQMRKRVDEEIEDYQYLVQRALVV
;
A
#
# COMPACT_ATOMS: atom_id res chain seq x y z
N MET A 1 25.45 -38.27 -1.36
CA MET A 1 25.29 -37.32 -2.48
C MET A 1 23.85 -36.84 -2.43
N ALA A 2 23.63 -35.60 -1.97
CA ALA A 2 22.29 -35.03 -1.90
C ALA A 2 21.86 -34.58 -3.30
N GLN A 3 20.66 -34.97 -3.72
CA GLN A 3 20.04 -34.49 -4.97
C GLN A 3 19.74 -33.00 -4.83
N PRO A 4 19.97 -32.17 -5.87
CA PRO A 4 19.55 -30.78 -5.84
C PRO A 4 18.03 -30.70 -5.75
N GLY A 5 17.53 -29.86 -4.84
CA GLY A 5 16.10 -29.60 -4.68
C GLY A 5 15.50 -29.01 -5.95
N PRO A 6 14.16 -29.08 -6.12
CA PRO A 6 13.49 -28.59 -7.31
C PRO A 6 13.73 -27.08 -7.48
N VAL A 7 14.23 -26.70 -8.65
CA VAL A 7 14.32 -25.30 -9.08
C VAL A 7 12.90 -24.84 -9.40
N LEU A 8 12.42 -23.83 -8.67
CA LEU A 8 11.14 -23.19 -8.93
C LEU A 8 11.25 -22.39 -10.24
N ASP A 9 10.62 -22.90 -11.30
CA ASP A 9 10.45 -22.19 -12.57
C ASP A 9 9.22 -21.27 -12.46
N LEU A 10 9.48 -19.99 -12.17
CA LEU A 10 8.47 -18.97 -11.93
C LEU A 10 7.75 -18.51 -13.21
N ASP A 11 8.24 -18.88 -14.39
CA ASP A 11 7.65 -18.43 -15.66
C ASP A 11 6.49 -19.35 -16.12
N ASN A 12 6.41 -20.58 -15.60
CA ASN A 12 5.43 -21.58 -16.02
C ASN A 12 4.02 -21.40 -15.40
N GLU A 13 3.83 -20.50 -14.42
CA GLU A 13 2.52 -20.24 -13.81
C GLU A 13 1.66 -19.24 -14.61
N ARG A 14 2.22 -18.61 -15.65
CA ARG A 14 1.51 -17.58 -16.44
C ARG A 14 0.44 -18.14 -17.38
N THR A 15 0.47 -19.42 -17.75
CA THR A 15 -0.38 -19.97 -18.83
C THR A 15 -1.63 -20.72 -18.34
N VAL A 16 -1.79 -20.94 -17.03
CA VAL A 16 -2.93 -21.72 -16.49
C VAL A 16 -3.75 -20.87 -15.50
N LEU A 17 -4.41 -19.81 -15.98
CA LEU A 17 -5.34 -19.05 -15.14
C LEU A 17 -6.74 -18.99 -15.77
N GLY A 18 -7.34 -20.17 -15.87
CA GLY A 18 -8.80 -20.34 -15.91
C GLY A 18 -9.33 -20.68 -14.51
N LYS A 19 -9.82 -19.66 -13.79
CA LYS A 19 -10.70 -19.67 -12.59
C LYS A 19 -10.69 -20.90 -11.65
N VAL A 20 -9.91 -20.82 -10.57
CA VAL A 20 -10.26 -21.08 -9.13
C VAL A 20 -9.22 -20.27 -8.32
N GLY A 21 -9.64 -19.66 -7.20
CA GLY A 21 -8.92 -18.64 -6.42
C GLY A 21 -7.40 -18.64 -6.50
N THR A 22 -6.83 -17.49 -6.88
CA THR A 22 -5.39 -17.27 -6.89
C THR A 22 -4.86 -17.51 -5.49
N SER A 23 -3.99 -18.51 -5.32
CA SER A 23 -3.22 -18.70 -4.08
C SER A 23 -2.33 -17.50 -3.75
N TRP A 24 -2.11 -16.62 -4.74
CA TRP A 24 -1.38 -15.39 -4.61
C TRP A 24 -2.29 -14.22 -4.16
N PRO A 25 -1.87 -13.43 -3.16
CA PRO A 25 -2.62 -12.25 -2.73
C PRO A 25 -2.66 -11.18 -3.82
N ILE A 26 -3.75 -10.41 -3.85
CA ILE A 26 -3.82 -9.21 -4.66
C ILE A 26 -2.98 -8.14 -3.98
N ILE A 27 -1.92 -7.69 -4.66
CA ILE A 27 -1.04 -6.63 -4.19
C ILE A 27 -1.53 -5.29 -4.76
N ILE A 28 -1.62 -4.28 -3.91
CA ILE A 28 -2.07 -2.93 -4.27
C ILE A 28 -0.97 -1.96 -3.86
N ASP A 29 -0.55 -1.10 -4.79
CA ASP A 29 0.38 -0.03 -4.51
C ASP A 29 -0.34 1.18 -3.89
N ALA A 30 0.19 1.72 -2.79
CA ALA A 30 -0.41 2.87 -2.11
C ALA A 30 -0.43 4.12 -2.98
N ASN A 31 0.53 4.29 -3.89
CA ASN A 31 0.57 5.37 -4.85
C ASN A 31 -0.63 5.32 -5.81
N ASP A 32 -1.02 4.12 -6.26
CA ASP A 32 -2.21 3.93 -7.10
C ASP A 32 -3.50 4.17 -6.34
N VAL A 33 -3.54 3.87 -5.04
CA VAL A 33 -4.68 4.23 -4.19
C VAL A 33 -4.90 5.74 -4.14
N LEU A 34 -3.82 6.53 -4.12
CA LEU A 34 -3.91 7.98 -3.98
C LEU A 34 -4.07 8.69 -5.33
N ASN A 35 -3.44 8.18 -6.39
CA ASN A 35 -3.32 8.86 -7.67
C ASN A 35 -4.13 8.23 -8.80
N ASN A 36 -4.45 6.93 -8.70
CA ASN A 36 -5.15 6.17 -9.73
C ASN A 36 -6.40 5.44 -9.17
N ALA A 37 -6.98 5.94 -8.07
CA ALA A 37 -8.06 5.27 -7.34
C ALA A 37 -9.24 4.82 -8.23
N PRO A 38 -9.71 5.59 -9.23
CA PRO A 38 -10.82 5.14 -10.07
C PRO A 38 -10.49 3.89 -10.89
N ALA A 39 -9.30 3.85 -11.50
CA ALA A 39 -8.85 2.71 -12.31
C ALA A 39 -8.61 1.48 -11.42
N LEU A 40 -7.99 1.69 -10.26
CA LEU A 40 -7.75 0.64 -9.27
C LEU A 40 -9.05 0.04 -8.72
N CYS A 41 -10.00 0.87 -8.28
CA CYS A 41 -11.28 0.38 -7.75
C CYS A 41 -12.10 -0.37 -8.81
N SER A 42 -12.15 0.14 -10.05
CA SER A 42 -12.78 -0.57 -11.17
C SER A 42 -12.14 -1.94 -11.41
N ARG A 43 -10.80 -2.01 -11.42
CA ARG A 43 -10.06 -3.26 -11.54
C ARG A 43 -10.40 -4.24 -10.41
N LEU A 44 -10.38 -3.79 -9.17
CA LEU A 44 -10.69 -4.62 -8.00
C LEU A 44 -12.14 -5.14 -8.04
N CYS A 45 -13.11 -4.29 -8.38
CA CYS A 45 -14.49 -4.71 -8.55
C CYS A 45 -14.62 -5.85 -9.57
N ARG A 46 -13.90 -5.77 -10.69
CA ARG A 46 -13.87 -6.85 -11.69
C ARG A 46 -13.24 -8.14 -11.18
N GLU A 47 -12.15 -8.07 -10.41
CA GLU A 47 -11.50 -9.26 -9.81
C GLU A 47 -12.42 -9.95 -8.80
N PHE A 48 -13.17 -9.17 -8.00
CA PHE A 48 -14.07 -9.70 -6.98
C PHE A 48 -15.50 -9.97 -7.45
N GLY A 49 -15.87 -9.55 -8.67
CA GLY A 49 -17.24 -9.65 -9.18
C GLY A 49 -18.23 -8.73 -8.45
N ILE A 50 -17.77 -7.56 -7.99
CA ILE A 50 -18.57 -6.54 -7.31
C ILE A 50 -19.03 -5.49 -8.34
N ASP A 51 -20.24 -4.95 -8.17
CA ASP A 51 -20.76 -3.88 -9.02
C ASP A 51 -19.95 -2.58 -8.86
N GLU A 52 -19.39 -2.10 -9.96
CA GLU A 52 -18.60 -0.86 -10.03
C GLU A 52 -19.43 0.39 -9.74
N ASN A 53 -20.75 0.34 -9.98
CA ASN A 53 -21.63 1.50 -9.75
C ASN A 53 -21.79 1.84 -8.25
N GLY A 54 -21.41 0.94 -7.35
CA GLY A 54 -21.48 1.13 -5.91
C GLY A 54 -20.26 1.83 -5.29
N ILE A 55 -19.22 2.13 -6.07
CA ILE A 55 -17.97 2.70 -5.54
C ILE A 55 -18.18 4.12 -5.02
N GLN A 56 -17.66 4.40 -3.82
CA GLN A 56 -17.67 5.73 -3.21
C GLN A 56 -16.23 6.23 -3.02
N TYR A 57 -15.90 7.39 -3.59
CA TYR A 57 -14.60 8.06 -3.43
C TYR A 57 -14.62 9.16 -2.36
N THR A 58 -15.81 9.48 -1.86
CA THR A 58 -16.07 10.50 -0.84
C THR A 58 -17.04 9.95 0.18
N TRP A 59 -16.85 10.32 1.44
CA TRP A 59 -17.71 9.91 2.55
C TRP A 59 -17.89 11.06 3.53
N GLN A 60 -18.88 10.94 4.43
CA GLN A 60 -19.11 11.93 5.46
C GLN A 60 -18.14 11.71 6.62
N PRO A 61 -17.42 12.76 7.08
CA PRO A 61 -16.66 12.68 8.32
C PRO A 61 -17.57 12.35 9.51
N LEU A 62 -17.02 11.61 10.47
CA LEU A 62 -17.72 11.32 11.72
C LEU A 62 -17.81 12.60 12.56
N LEU A 63 -19.02 12.91 13.05
CA LEU A 63 -19.23 14.11 13.87
C LEU A 63 -18.49 13.97 15.21
N GLU A 64 -18.01 15.08 15.78
CA GLU A 64 -17.27 15.06 17.05
C GLU A 64 -18.05 14.33 18.16
N LYS A 65 -19.37 14.54 18.21
CA LYS A 65 -20.28 13.91 19.18
C LYS A 65 -20.41 12.39 19.03
N GLU A 66 -20.01 11.84 17.89
CA GLU A 66 -20.08 10.40 17.56
C GLU A 66 -18.72 9.72 17.78
N ARG A 67 -17.67 10.49 18.12
CA ARG A 67 -16.34 9.95 18.40
C ARG A 67 -16.31 9.27 19.77
N HIS A 68 -15.27 8.47 19.98
CA HIS A 68 -15.09 7.77 21.24
C HIS A 68 -14.97 8.77 22.40
N ASN A 69 -15.66 8.52 23.52
CA ASN A 69 -15.58 9.37 24.72
C ASN A 69 -14.21 9.35 25.41
N ASP A 70 -13.28 8.52 24.93
CA ASP A 70 -11.94 8.36 25.51
C ASP A 70 -11.02 9.34 24.76
N PRO A 71 -10.39 10.29 25.45
CA PRO A 71 -9.58 11.32 24.79
C PRO A 71 -8.42 10.78 23.96
N VAL A 72 -7.81 9.67 24.40
CA VAL A 72 -6.67 9.05 23.70
C VAL A 72 -7.16 8.41 22.40
N LYS A 73 -8.25 7.65 22.46
CA LYS A 73 -8.83 7.03 21.26
C LYS A 73 -9.41 8.06 20.30
N ALA A 74 -10.04 9.11 20.83
CA ALA A 74 -10.56 10.20 20.03
C ALA A 74 -9.45 10.93 19.26
N HIS A 75 -8.34 11.25 19.94
CA HIS A 75 -7.21 11.92 19.32
C HIS A 75 -6.51 11.01 18.30
N PHE A 76 -6.27 9.74 18.65
CA PHE A 76 -5.65 8.76 17.74
C PHE A 76 -6.45 8.59 16.45
N GLY A 77 -7.79 8.57 16.54
CA GLY A 77 -8.66 8.43 15.38
C GLY A 77 -8.93 9.72 14.61
N GLN A 78 -8.50 10.89 15.09
CA GLN A 78 -8.97 12.19 14.60
C GLN A 78 -8.85 12.36 13.08
N SER A 79 -7.72 11.97 12.48
CA SER A 79 -7.48 12.09 11.04
C SER A 79 -8.37 11.16 10.21
N ILE A 80 -8.58 9.93 10.68
CA ILE A 80 -9.44 8.93 10.01
C ILE A 80 -10.90 9.35 10.13
N LEU A 81 -11.33 9.72 11.34
CA LEU A 81 -12.70 10.14 11.65
C LEU A 81 -13.07 11.47 10.98
N GLY A 82 -12.09 12.35 10.75
CA GLY A 82 -12.26 13.61 10.02
C GLY A 82 -12.12 13.48 8.50
N SER A 83 -11.79 12.30 7.97
CA SER A 83 -11.60 12.10 6.53
C SER A 83 -12.93 12.15 5.78
N SER A 84 -12.90 12.68 4.56
CA SER A 84 -14.09 12.83 3.70
C SER A 84 -13.90 12.25 2.29
N GLY A 85 -12.79 11.56 2.04
CA GLY A 85 -12.47 11.04 0.71
C GLY A 85 -10.98 10.82 0.50
N ILE A 86 -10.65 10.39 -0.71
CA ILE A 86 -9.27 10.18 -1.16
C ILE A 86 -8.66 11.55 -1.52
N LYS A 87 -7.49 11.86 -0.96
CA LYS A 87 -6.72 13.06 -1.28
C LYS A 87 -5.48 12.63 -2.05
N ALA A 88 -5.27 13.21 -3.23
CA ALA A 88 -4.10 12.91 -4.05
C ALA A 88 -2.80 13.24 -3.29
N ALA A 89 -1.78 12.40 -3.45
CA ALA A 89 -0.44 12.69 -2.98
C ALA A 89 0.30 13.55 -4.01
N ILE A 90 1.24 14.37 -3.53
CA ILE A 90 1.98 15.31 -4.37
C ILE A 90 3.28 14.68 -4.92
N GLU A 91 3.88 13.72 -4.20
CA GLU A 91 5.19 13.16 -4.55
C GLU A 91 5.13 11.67 -4.83
N THR A 92 5.58 11.30 -6.03
CA THR A 92 5.67 9.92 -6.52
C THR A 92 7.12 9.46 -6.70
N ASN A 93 8.08 10.38 -6.55
CA ASN A 93 9.50 10.12 -6.72
C ASN A 93 10.24 10.53 -5.44
N ILE A 94 10.53 9.55 -4.61
CA ILE A 94 11.17 9.74 -3.32
C ILE A 94 12.69 9.71 -3.52
N ASP A 95 13.35 10.82 -3.20
CA ASP A 95 14.80 10.88 -3.09
C ASP A 95 15.20 10.44 -1.67
N LEU A 96 15.74 9.22 -1.55
CA LEU A 96 16.10 8.65 -0.25
C LEU A 96 17.16 9.46 0.49
N ASP A 97 18.05 10.15 -0.23
CA ASP A 97 19.08 10.97 0.40
C ASP A 97 18.47 12.28 0.93
N ALA A 98 17.49 12.84 0.23
CA ALA A 98 16.71 13.97 0.71
C ALA A 98 15.85 13.60 1.93
N GLU A 99 15.24 12.42 1.92
CA GLU A 99 14.45 11.89 3.05
C GLU A 99 15.33 11.63 4.27
N GLU A 100 16.49 11.02 4.11
CA GLU A 100 17.43 10.81 5.22
C GLU A 100 17.87 12.15 5.83
N ALA A 101 18.15 13.17 5.00
CA ALA A 101 18.46 14.51 5.48
C ALA A 101 17.28 15.17 6.23
N SER A 102 16.04 14.82 5.89
CA SER A 102 14.83 15.23 6.61
C SER A 102 14.72 14.51 7.96
N TRP A 103 14.89 13.19 7.98
CA TRP A 103 14.84 12.38 9.21
C TRP A 103 15.94 12.79 10.19
N CYS A 104 17.14 13.16 9.73
CA CYS A 104 18.20 13.69 10.59
C CYS A 104 17.75 14.95 11.35
N LYS A 105 16.90 15.79 10.75
CA LYS A 105 16.37 17.01 11.39
C LYS A 105 15.25 16.69 12.38
N GLU A 106 14.44 15.68 12.08
CA GLU A 106 13.28 15.32 12.89
C GLU A 106 13.62 14.40 14.08
N PHE A 107 14.52 13.44 13.86
CA PHE A 107 14.79 12.34 14.79
C PHE A 107 16.24 12.21 15.24
N ASP A 108 17.15 13.06 14.76
CA ASP A 108 18.62 12.95 14.89
C ASP A 108 19.31 11.97 13.94
N GLU A 109 20.64 12.09 13.83
CA GLU A 109 21.50 11.32 12.92
C GLU A 109 21.55 9.82 13.27
N THR A 110 21.44 9.48 14.56
CA THR A 110 21.50 8.08 14.99
C THR A 110 20.23 7.34 14.59
N VAL A 111 19.06 7.96 14.82
CA VAL A 111 17.78 7.36 14.44
C VAL A 111 17.62 7.34 12.92
N ALA A 112 17.97 8.43 12.23
CA ALA A 112 17.91 8.50 10.76
C ALA A 112 18.79 7.43 10.09
N GLY A 113 20.02 7.22 10.55
CA GLY A 113 20.90 6.18 10.02
C GLY A 113 20.36 4.76 10.23
N GLN A 114 19.65 4.51 11.35
CA GLN A 114 18.97 3.22 11.58
C GLN A 114 17.78 3.02 10.63
N MET A 115 17.03 4.10 10.35
CA MET A 115 15.94 4.06 9.38
C MET A 115 16.47 3.79 7.97
N ARG A 116 17.50 4.52 7.53
CA ARG A 116 18.13 4.31 6.21
C ARG A 116 18.62 2.88 6.03
N LYS A 117 19.32 2.35 7.03
CA LYS A 117 19.80 0.97 6.99
C LYS A 117 18.67 -0.04 6.78
N ARG A 118 17.53 0.11 7.48
CA ARG A 118 16.37 -0.79 7.31
C ARG A 118 15.77 -0.65 5.91
N VAL A 119 15.67 0.57 5.39
CA VAL A 119 15.22 0.80 4.02
C VAL A 119 16.13 0.08 3.03
N ASP A 120 17.45 0.24 3.14
CA ASP A 120 18.41 -0.41 2.23
C ASP A 120 18.35 -1.95 2.33
N GLU A 121 18.12 -2.50 3.52
CA GLU A 121 17.98 -3.96 3.75
C GLU A 121 16.67 -4.54 3.18
N GLU A 122 15.58 -3.76 3.14
CA GLU A 122 14.23 -4.24 2.78
C GLU A 122 13.72 -3.71 1.43
N ILE A 123 14.46 -2.82 0.75
CA ILE A 123 14.02 -2.19 -0.50
C ILE A 123 13.76 -3.21 -1.62
N GLU A 124 14.52 -4.31 -1.64
CA GLU A 124 14.35 -5.38 -2.63
C GLU A 124 13.00 -6.09 -2.48
N ASP A 125 12.55 -6.31 -1.24
CA ASP A 125 11.24 -6.90 -0.95
C ASP A 125 10.11 -5.96 -1.38
N TYR A 126 10.27 -4.66 -1.12
CA TYR A 126 9.34 -3.64 -1.62
C TYR A 126 9.25 -3.67 -3.15
N GLN A 127 10.39 -3.64 -3.85
CA GLN A 127 10.43 -3.69 -5.32
C GLN A 127 9.84 -5.00 -5.86
N TYR A 128 10.07 -6.13 -5.19
CA TYR A 128 9.47 -7.41 -5.53
C TYR A 128 7.93 -7.34 -5.49
N LEU A 129 7.35 -6.71 -4.46
CA LEU A 129 5.91 -6.54 -4.31
C LEU A 129 5.34 -5.55 -5.34
N VAL A 130 6.00 -4.41 -5.56
CA VAL A 130 5.56 -3.39 -6.54
C VAL A 130 5.48 -3.98 -7.95
N GLN A 131 6.46 -4.79 -8.37
CA GLN A 131 6.44 -5.46 -9.68
C GLN A 131 5.27 -6.44 -9.86
N ARG A 132 4.61 -6.82 -8.76
CA ARG A 132 3.47 -7.76 -8.72
C ARG A 132 2.17 -7.07 -8.30
N ALA A 133 2.20 -5.75 -8.09
CA ALA A 133 1.00 -4.97 -7.83
C ALA A 133 0.06 -5.03 -9.05
N LEU A 134 -1.24 -4.86 -8.81
CA LEU A 134 -2.20 -4.71 -9.89
C LEU A 134 -1.83 -3.49 -10.73
N VAL A 135 -1.52 -3.75 -12.01
CA VAL A 135 -1.32 -2.69 -13.00
C VAL A 135 -2.68 -2.08 -13.36
N VAL A 136 -2.78 -0.77 -13.21
CA VAL A 136 -3.99 0.06 -13.44
C VAL A 136 -3.71 1.22 -14.36
#